data_AF-A0A358NJU7-F1
#
_entry.id   AF-A0A358NJU7-F1
#
_cell.length_a   1.000
_cell.length_b   1.000
_cell.length_c   1.000
_cell.angle_alpha   90.00
_cell.angle_beta   90.00
_cell.angle_gamma   90.00
#
_symmetry.space_group_name_H-M   'P 1'
#
loop_
_entity.id
_entity.type
_entity.pdbx_description
1 polymer ?
#
loop_
_entity_poly.entity_id
_entity_poly.type
_entity_poly.pdbx_seq_one_letter_code
_entity_poly.pdbx_strand_id
1 'polypeptide(L)'
;MISDTVFNVSMSGLKFMGYGEDGTGMPNDLYSLIGKMKEQFRDPGYSLDNMTPYIAKFEEQKKQVLVNLTDIGAKTNYLDFLKVRNDDSLFNLNEKLVEVELADPTEAITEFMMQRYSYNAALSMGNKILENSFIDFMK
;
A
#
# COMPACT_ATOMS: atom_id res chain seq x y z
N MET A 1 -5.61 11.10 -14.74
CA MET A 1 -4.91 9.84 -14.47
C MET A 1 -4.92 9.60 -12.97
N ILE A 2 -5.38 8.41 -12.57
CA ILE A 2 -5.22 7.71 -11.27
C ILE A 2 -5.61 8.50 -10.00
N SER A 3 -6.90 8.42 -9.67
CA SER A 3 -7.47 8.81 -8.37
C SER A 3 -7.53 7.59 -7.44
N ASP A 4 -6.40 6.90 -7.21
CA ASP A 4 -6.44 5.53 -6.67
C ASP A 4 -5.85 5.36 -5.26
N THR A 5 -5.94 6.39 -4.42
CA THR A 5 -5.82 6.19 -2.98
C THR A 5 -6.77 7.10 -2.23
N VAL A 6 -8.08 6.84 -2.38
CA VAL A 6 -9.11 7.42 -1.51
C VAL A 6 -9.16 6.65 -0.18
N PHE A 7 -7.99 6.27 0.35
CA PHE A 7 -7.91 5.58 1.62
C PHE A 7 -8.00 6.63 2.73
N ASN A 8 -9.22 6.94 3.12
CA ASN A 8 -9.49 7.88 4.18
C ASN A 8 -9.12 7.26 5.53
N VAL A 9 -7.88 7.53 5.99
CA VAL A 9 -7.37 7.17 7.32
C VAL A 9 -7.89 8.11 8.42
N SER A 10 -8.62 9.18 8.08
CA SER A 10 -9.13 10.12 9.06
C SER A 10 -10.39 9.57 9.74
N MET A 11 -10.18 8.77 10.79
CA MET A 11 -11.22 8.55 11.79
C MET A 11 -11.14 9.64 12.85
N SER A 12 -12.13 10.53 12.84
CA SER A 12 -12.26 11.55 13.88
C SER A 12 -12.50 10.88 15.23
N GLY A 13 -11.66 11.17 16.22
CA GLY A 13 -11.83 10.67 17.60
C GLY A 13 -13.17 11.05 18.22
N LEU A 14 -13.77 12.18 17.78
CA LEU A 14 -15.14 12.57 18.15
C LEU A 14 -16.20 11.63 17.58
N LYS A 15 -15.98 11.07 16.38
CA LYS A 15 -16.86 10.03 15.82
C LYS A 15 -16.71 8.71 16.56
N PHE A 16 -15.52 8.45 17.11
CA PHE A 16 -15.22 7.25 17.88
C PHE A 16 -15.83 7.28 19.28
N MET A 17 -15.71 8.41 19.99
CA MET A 17 -16.19 8.57 21.36
C MET A 17 -17.62 9.10 21.49
N GLY A 18 -18.23 9.51 20.37
CA GLY A 18 -19.49 10.24 20.35
C GLY A 18 -19.30 11.73 20.64
N TYR A 19 -20.27 12.55 20.20
CA TYR A 19 -20.28 13.98 20.46
C TYR A 19 -21.72 14.48 20.58
N GLY A 20 -21.92 15.52 21.40
CA GLY A 20 -23.21 16.18 21.59
C GLY A 20 -24.02 15.64 22.77
N GLU A 21 -25.20 16.25 22.96
CA GLU A 21 -26.22 15.80 23.91
C GLU A 21 -27.42 15.27 23.11
N ASP A 22 -28.03 14.20 23.62
CA ASP A 22 -29.33 13.77 23.14
C ASP A 22 -30.37 14.84 23.52
N GLY A 23 -31.49 14.92 22.77
CA GLY A 23 -32.53 15.94 22.98
C GLY A 23 -33.18 15.98 24.38
N THR A 24 -32.76 15.09 25.29
CA THR A 24 -33.12 14.98 26.70
C THR A 24 -32.06 15.54 27.67
N GLY A 25 -30.97 16.14 27.18
CA GLY A 25 -29.86 16.65 28.00
C GLY A 25 -28.93 15.57 28.54
N MET A 26 -29.04 14.33 28.03
CA MET A 26 -28.09 13.26 28.32
C MET A 26 -26.88 13.37 27.37
N PRO A 27 -25.64 13.31 27.89
CA PRO A 27 -24.47 13.37 27.04
C PRO A 27 -24.41 12.11 26.17
N ASN A 28 -24.11 12.31 24.90
CA ASN A 28 -23.91 11.22 23.94
C ASN A 28 -22.42 10.94 23.72
N ASP A 29 -21.56 11.50 24.57
CA ASP A 29 -20.13 11.23 24.63
C ASP A 29 -19.82 10.33 25.84
N LEU A 30 -18.90 9.39 25.64
CA LEU A 30 -18.48 8.41 26.64
C LEU A 30 -17.86 9.02 27.92
N TYR A 31 -17.07 10.08 27.78
CA TYR A 31 -16.41 10.79 28.87
C TYR A 31 -17.43 11.52 29.77
N SER A 32 -18.36 12.25 29.17
CA SER A 32 -19.42 12.97 29.86
C SER A 32 -20.47 12.01 30.45
N LEU A 33 -20.74 10.87 29.81
CA LEU A 33 -21.56 9.79 30.38
C LEU A 33 -20.94 9.24 31.67
N ILE A 34 -19.64 8.90 31.64
CA ILE A 34 -18.91 8.44 32.83
C ILE A 34 -18.89 9.54 33.90
N GLY A 35 -18.73 10.81 33.51
CA GLY A 35 -18.80 11.97 34.39
C GLY A 35 -20.13 12.09 35.14
N LYS A 36 -21.25 12.03 34.41
CA LYS A 36 -22.61 12.09 34.99
C LYS A 36 -22.93 10.84 35.81
N MET A 37 -22.48 9.65 35.40
CA MET A 37 -22.60 8.43 36.21
C MET A 37 -21.85 8.58 37.55
N LYS A 38 -20.63 9.10 37.55
CA LYS A 38 -19.85 9.37 38.78
C LYS A 38 -20.57 10.35 39.72
N GLU A 39 -21.21 11.39 39.18
CA GLU A 39 -22.01 12.33 39.98
C GLU A 39 -23.24 11.66 40.58
N GLN A 40 -23.98 10.87 39.79
CA GLN A 40 -25.13 10.09 40.28
C GLN A 40 -24.74 9.06 41.35
N PHE A 41 -23.57 8.44 41.25
CA PHE A 41 -23.04 7.55 42.29
C PHE A 41 -22.62 8.26 43.59
N ARG A 42 -22.36 9.56 43.54
CA ARG A 42 -21.98 10.37 44.72
C ARG A 42 -23.16 11.06 45.39
N ASP A 43 -24.33 11.03 44.76
CA ASP A 43 -25.52 11.73 45.23
C ASP A 43 -26.22 10.93 46.34
N PRO A 44 -26.52 11.52 47.51
CA PRO A 44 -27.25 10.84 48.59
C PRO A 44 -28.69 10.41 48.22
N GLY A 45 -29.24 10.88 47.10
CA GLY A 45 -30.54 10.47 46.54
C GLY A 45 -30.46 9.29 45.53
N TYR A 46 -29.38 8.51 45.57
CA TYR A 46 -29.12 7.39 44.66
C TYR A 46 -30.31 6.43 44.56
N SER A 47 -30.84 6.27 43.34
CA SER A 47 -31.82 5.24 43.00
C SER A 47 -31.37 4.50 41.74
N LEU A 48 -31.54 3.18 41.74
CA LEU A 48 -31.23 2.32 40.61
C LEU A 48 -32.03 2.73 39.35
N ASP A 49 -33.26 3.23 39.54
CA ASP A 49 -34.12 3.72 38.46
C ASP A 49 -33.51 4.94 37.73
N ASN A 50 -32.85 5.84 38.46
CA ASN A 50 -32.21 7.02 37.88
C ASN A 50 -30.91 6.67 37.13
N MET A 51 -30.27 5.55 37.46
CA MET A 51 -29.00 5.14 36.88
C MET A 51 -29.13 4.20 35.68
N THR A 52 -30.20 3.40 35.65
CA THR A 52 -30.52 2.49 34.55
C THR A 52 -30.46 3.13 33.16
N PRO A 53 -31.01 4.35 32.91
CA PRO A 53 -30.91 4.97 31.60
C PRO A 53 -29.47 5.36 31.21
N TYR A 54 -28.64 5.80 32.17
CA TYR A 54 -27.24 6.13 31.90
C TYR A 54 -26.40 4.90 31.55
N ILE A 55 -26.65 3.77 32.24
CA ILE A 55 -26.00 2.48 31.93
C ILE A 55 -26.42 2.00 30.54
N ALA A 56 -27.72 2.08 30.21
CA ALA A 56 -28.22 1.68 28.90
C ALA A 56 -27.57 2.51 27.77
N LYS A 57 -27.45 3.84 27.97
CA LYS A 57 -26.74 4.74 27.03
C LYS A 57 -25.25 4.43 26.92
N PHE A 58 -24.59 4.12 28.03
CA PHE A 58 -23.19 3.73 28.02
C PHE A 58 -22.96 2.44 27.22
N GLU A 59 -23.81 1.43 27.41
CA GLU A 59 -23.78 0.17 26.66
C GLU A 59 -24.01 0.40 25.15
N GLU A 60 -24.92 1.29 24.79
CA GLU A 60 -25.13 1.71 23.39
C GLU A 60 -23.88 2.36 22.78
N GLN A 61 -23.27 3.33 23.49
CA GLN A 61 -22.05 4.00 23.03
C GLN A 61 -20.87 3.02 22.93
N LYS A 62 -20.73 2.08 23.88
CA LYS A 62 -19.74 1.00 23.80
C LYS A 62 -19.93 0.16 22.54
N LYS A 63 -21.17 -0.15 22.16
CA LYS A 63 -21.46 -0.89 20.92
C LYS A 63 -21.04 -0.10 19.67
N GLN A 64 -21.25 1.21 19.66
CA GLN A 64 -20.79 2.08 18.55
C GLN A 64 -19.26 2.07 18.42
N VAL A 65 -18.54 2.13 19.54
CA VAL A 65 -17.07 1.99 19.56
C VAL A 65 -16.63 0.66 18.95
N LEU A 66 -17.29 -0.46 19.30
CA LEU A 66 -16.97 -1.78 18.76
C LEU A 66 -17.23 -1.88 17.24
N VAL A 67 -18.29 -1.26 16.75
CA VAL A 67 -18.57 -1.17 15.31
C VAL A 67 -17.49 -0.38 14.59
N ASN A 68 -17.10 0.78 15.13
CA ASN A 68 -16.02 1.59 14.58
C ASN A 68 -14.67 0.86 14.60
N LEU A 69 -14.37 0.10 15.66
CA LEU A 69 -13.17 -0.73 15.73
C LEU A 69 -13.15 -1.82 14.64
N THR A 70 -14.31 -2.41 14.38
CA THR A 70 -14.47 -3.41 13.31
C THR A 70 -14.24 -2.78 11.93
N ASP A 71 -14.73 -1.56 11.70
CA ASP A 71 -14.48 -0.80 10.47
C ASP A 71 -12.98 -0.46 10.30
N ILE A 72 -12.28 -0.09 11.39
CA ILE A 72 -10.82 0.06 11.37
C ILE A 72 -10.15 -1.26 10.96
N GLY A 73 -10.53 -2.36 11.58
CA GLY A 73 -9.94 -3.68 11.28
C GLY A 73 -10.14 -4.07 9.81
N ALA A 74 -11.33 -3.83 9.26
CA ALA A 74 -11.60 -4.08 7.84
C ALA A 74 -10.75 -3.18 6.92
N LYS A 75 -10.59 -1.91 7.27
CA LYS A 75 -9.70 -0.98 6.55
C LYS A 75 -8.25 -1.45 6.61
N THR A 76 -7.73 -1.79 7.79
CA THR A 76 -6.37 -2.31 7.95
C THR A 76 -6.12 -3.53 7.07
N ASN A 77 -7.04 -4.51 7.09
CA ASN A 77 -6.95 -5.68 6.21
C ASN A 77 -6.93 -5.30 4.71
N TYR A 78 -7.73 -4.31 4.31
CA TYR A 78 -7.73 -3.81 2.94
C TYR A 78 -6.39 -3.12 2.58
N LEU A 79 -5.80 -2.37 3.51
CA LEU A 79 -4.49 -1.75 3.32
C LEU A 79 -3.38 -2.80 3.18
N ASP A 80 -3.40 -3.85 4.02
CA ASP A 80 -2.46 -4.96 3.92
C ASP A 80 -2.59 -5.70 2.58
N PHE A 81 -3.83 -5.92 2.11
CA PHE A 81 -4.08 -6.49 0.79
C PHE A 81 -3.52 -5.62 -0.34
N LEU A 82 -3.75 -4.29 -0.28
CA LEU A 82 -3.21 -3.36 -1.27
C LEU A 82 -1.68 -3.34 -1.27
N LYS A 83 -1.05 -3.47 -0.09
CA LYS A 83 0.41 -3.57 0.02
C LYS A 83 0.93 -4.81 -0.70
N VAL A 84 0.39 -5.99 -0.41
CA VAL A 84 0.78 -7.24 -1.07
C VAL A 84 0.62 -7.13 -2.59
N ARG A 85 -0.53 -6.62 -3.05
CA ARG A 85 -0.77 -6.42 -4.49
C ARG A 85 0.22 -5.46 -5.13
N ASN A 86 0.62 -4.41 -4.43
CA ASN A 86 1.60 -3.45 -4.94
C ASN A 86 3.00 -4.08 -5.01
N ASP A 87 3.41 -4.85 -4.00
CA ASP A 87 4.67 -5.58 -3.99
C ASP A 87 4.71 -6.60 -5.15
N ASP A 88 3.63 -7.34 -5.39
CA ASP A 88 3.50 -8.27 -6.52
C ASP A 88 3.56 -7.52 -7.87
N SER A 89 2.92 -6.36 -7.97
CA SER A 89 2.95 -5.54 -9.18
C SER A 89 4.37 -5.02 -9.46
N LEU A 90 5.08 -4.60 -8.42
CA LEU A 90 6.46 -4.15 -8.51
C LEU A 90 7.39 -5.30 -8.90
N PHE A 91 7.20 -6.49 -8.35
CA PHE A 91 7.95 -7.69 -8.75
C PHE A 91 7.74 -8.00 -10.23
N ASN A 92 6.49 -8.08 -10.68
CA ASN A 92 6.15 -8.35 -12.07
C ASN A 92 6.68 -7.29 -13.05
N LEU A 93 6.65 -6.01 -12.64
CA LEU A 93 7.21 -4.92 -13.45
C LEU A 93 8.73 -5.02 -13.54
N ASN A 94 9.42 -5.38 -12.46
CA ASN A 94 10.87 -5.61 -12.51
C ASN A 94 11.23 -6.81 -13.37
N GLU A 95 10.47 -7.92 -13.29
CA GLU A 95 10.69 -9.08 -14.14
C GLU A 95 10.54 -8.73 -15.62
N LYS A 96 9.47 -8.01 -15.99
CA LYS A 96 9.28 -7.51 -17.35
C LYS A 96 10.33 -6.50 -17.79
N LEU A 97 10.78 -5.64 -16.88
CA LEU A 97 11.86 -4.69 -17.18
C LEU A 97 13.14 -5.44 -17.51
N VAL A 98 13.48 -6.46 -16.71
CA VAL A 98 14.62 -7.35 -16.97
C VAL A 98 14.43 -8.07 -18.31
N GLU A 99 13.26 -8.66 -18.57
CA GLU A 99 12.98 -9.38 -19.82
C GLU A 99 13.06 -8.49 -21.07
N VAL A 100 12.59 -7.24 -20.99
CA VAL A 100 12.49 -6.33 -22.15
C VAL A 100 13.77 -5.51 -22.35
N GLU A 101 14.39 -5.00 -21.27
CA GLU A 101 15.56 -4.13 -21.38
C GLU A 101 16.90 -4.85 -21.26
N LEU A 102 16.98 -5.97 -20.53
CA LEU A 102 18.21 -6.75 -20.45
C LEU A 102 18.17 -7.82 -21.55
N ALA A 103 18.86 -7.55 -22.66
CA ALA A 103 19.20 -8.60 -23.63
C ALA A 103 19.81 -9.78 -22.86
N ASP A 104 19.33 -11.01 -23.12
CA ASP A 104 19.87 -12.21 -22.47
C ASP A 104 21.40 -12.15 -22.62
N PRO A 105 22.17 -12.09 -21.51
CA PRO A 105 23.60 -11.92 -21.58
C PRO A 105 24.25 -13.03 -22.44
N THR A 106 23.63 -14.20 -22.51
CA THR A 106 24.06 -15.31 -23.36
C THR A 106 23.90 -15.00 -24.85
N GLU A 107 22.75 -14.43 -25.24
CA GLU A 107 22.47 -14.05 -26.62
C GLU A 107 23.34 -12.86 -27.04
N ALA A 108 23.43 -11.83 -26.20
CA ALA A 108 24.28 -10.66 -26.44
C ALA A 108 25.77 -11.05 -26.56
N ILE A 109 26.26 -11.96 -25.72
CA ILE A 109 27.63 -12.50 -25.81
C ILE A 109 27.81 -13.29 -27.10
N THR A 110 26.86 -14.15 -27.48
CA THR A 110 26.94 -14.98 -28.68
C THR A 110 26.96 -14.11 -29.93
N GLU A 111 26.07 -13.13 -30.01
CA GLU A 111 25.99 -12.17 -31.11
C GLU A 111 27.28 -11.35 -31.21
N PHE A 112 27.82 -10.88 -30.08
CA PHE A 112 29.12 -10.22 -30.03
C PHE A 112 30.27 -11.12 -30.51
N MET A 113 30.31 -12.39 -30.10
CA MET A 113 31.33 -13.34 -30.55
C MET A 113 31.23 -13.60 -32.06
N MET A 114 30.02 -13.74 -32.60
CA MET A 114 29.77 -13.90 -34.03
C MET A 114 30.20 -12.67 -34.82
N GLN A 115 29.94 -11.47 -34.30
CA GLN A 115 30.36 -10.22 -34.92
C GLN A 115 31.88 -10.05 -34.88
N ARG A 116 32.52 -10.43 -33.78
CA ARG A 116 33.99 -10.47 -33.66
C ARG A 116 34.61 -11.50 -34.60
N TYR A 117 34.01 -12.67 -34.76
CA TYR A 117 34.47 -13.69 -35.71
C TYR A 117 34.39 -13.16 -37.14
N SER A 118 33.24 -12.62 -37.53
CA SER A 118 33.01 -12.05 -38.86
C SER A 118 33.96 -10.88 -39.16
N TYR A 119 34.21 -10.01 -38.19
CA TYR A 119 35.16 -8.91 -38.30
C TYR A 119 36.60 -9.41 -38.53
N ASN A 120 37.06 -10.39 -37.75
CA ASN A 120 38.38 -10.97 -37.93
C ASN A 120 38.52 -11.69 -39.27
N ALA A 121 37.48 -12.38 -39.72
CA ALA A 121 37.44 -13.00 -41.04
C ALA A 121 37.54 -11.96 -42.16
N ALA A 122 36.77 -10.86 -42.06
CA ALA A 122 36.81 -9.75 -43.01
C ALA A 122 38.20 -9.07 -43.03
N LEU A 123 38.83 -8.85 -41.87
CA LEU A 123 40.18 -8.29 -41.78
C LEU A 123 41.22 -9.22 -42.42
N SER A 124 41.14 -10.52 -42.15
CA SER A 124 42.04 -11.51 -42.76
C SER A 124 41.88 -11.59 -44.29
N MET A 125 40.64 -11.56 -44.77
CA MET A 125 40.34 -11.50 -46.21
C MET A 125 40.80 -10.17 -46.83
N GLY A 126 40.60 -9.04 -46.15
CA GLY A 126 41.09 -7.73 -46.58
C GLY A 126 42.60 -7.72 -46.75
N ASN A 127 43.35 -8.23 -45.76
CA ASN A 127 44.80 -8.36 -45.85
C ASN A 127 45.23 -9.25 -47.03
N LYS A 128 44.57 -10.41 -47.23
CA LYS A 128 44.86 -11.29 -48.37
C LYS A 128 44.58 -10.64 -49.73
N ILE A 129 43.50 -9.88 -49.85
CA ILE A 129 43.16 -9.17 -51.09
C ILE A 129 44.20 -8.07 -51.36
N LEU A 130 44.58 -7.31 -50.33
CA LEU A 130 45.57 -6.24 -50.44
C LEU A 130 46.96 -6.78 -50.81
N GLU A 131 47.42 -7.88 -50.20
CA GLU A 131 48.71 -8.51 -50.53
C GLU A 131 48.77 -9.02 -51.98
N ASN A 132 47.73 -9.73 -52.44
CA ASN A 132 47.68 -10.21 -53.83
C ASN A 132 47.58 -9.03 -54.82
N SER A 133 46.80 -8.00 -54.49
CA SER A 133 46.69 -6.80 -55.33
C SER A 133 48.00 -6.01 -55.40
N PHE A 134 48.76 -5.95 -54.31
CA PHE A 134 50.09 -5.33 -54.29
C PHE A 134 51.09 -6.09 -55.17
N ILE A 135 51.07 -7.43 -55.13
CA ILE A 135 51.94 -8.27 -55.96
C ILE A 135 51.59 -8.13 -57.45
N ASP A 136 50.30 -8.02 -57.79
CA ASP A 136 49.85 -7.84 -59.17
C ASP A 136 50.13 -6.42 -59.71
N PHE A 137 50.14 -5.40 -58.85
CA PHE A 137 50.52 -4.03 -59.22
C PHE A 137 52.04 -3.85 -59.44
N MET A 138 52.89 -4.74 -58.90
CA MET A 138 54.34 -4.68 -59.04
C MET A 138 54.92 -5.44 -60.25
N LYS A 139 54.07 -6.14 -61.03
CA LYS A 139 54.46 -6.75 -62.31
C LYS A 139 54.28 -5.76 -63.46
#